data_AF-A0A928I5K2-F1
#
_entry.id   AF-A0A928I5K2-F1
#
_cell.length_a   1.000
_cell.length_b   1.000
_cell.length_c   1.000
_cell.angle_alpha   90.00
_cell.angle_beta   90.00
_cell.angle_gamma   90.00
#
_symmetry.space_group_name_H-M   'P 1'
#
loop_
_entity.id
_entity.type
_entity.pdbx_description
1 polymer ?
#
loop_
_entity_poly.entity_id
_entity_poly.type
_entity_poly.pdbx_seq_one_letter_code
_entity_poly.pdbx_strand_id
1 'polypeptide(L)'
;MQRIGVFICHCGTNIAATVDVKAVAEALSHEPGVVFSTDYQYMCSESGQTLMRDAIREHKLTGVVVCSCSPRMHEATFRKAAEKEGLNPY
;
A
#
# COMPACT_ATOMS: atom_id res chain seq x y z
N MET A 1 -1.90 19.26 3.32
CA MET A 1 -0.81 18.72 2.48
C MET A 1 -0.98 17.21 2.47
N GLN A 2 -1.00 16.56 1.29
CA GLN A 2 -1.22 15.13 1.20
C GLN A 2 -0.04 14.35 1.83
N ARG A 3 -0.35 13.28 2.54
CA ARG A 3 0.61 12.36 3.16
C ARG A 3 0.28 10.95 2.69
N ILE A 4 0.86 10.56 1.57
CA ILE A 4 0.52 9.32 0.88
C ILE A 4 1.44 8.19 1.34
N GLY A 5 0.85 7.04 1.66
CA GLY A 5 1.58 5.79 1.84
C GLY A 5 1.42 4.90 0.61
N VAL A 6 2.54 4.40 0.08
CA VAL A 6 2.56 3.56 -1.11
C VAL A 6 2.98 2.14 -0.71
N PHE A 7 2.22 1.13 -1.15
CA PHE A 7 2.42 -0.26 -0.77
C PHE A 7 2.49 -1.15 -2.02
N ILE A 8 3.63 -1.77 -2.25
CA ILE A 8 3.90 -2.59 -3.43
C ILE A 8 3.79 -4.06 -3.05
N CYS A 9 2.88 -4.79 -3.70
CA CYS A 9 2.67 -6.21 -3.43
C CYS A 9 3.57 -7.08 -4.32
N HIS A 10 4.23 -8.08 -3.75
CA HIS A 10 4.96 -9.08 -4.54
C HIS A 10 4.02 -10.09 -5.19
N CYS A 11 2.86 -10.31 -4.56
CA CYS A 11 1.89 -11.35 -4.91
C CYS A 11 2.57 -12.72 -5.04
N GLY A 12 3.42 -13.05 -4.07
CA GLY A 12 4.32 -14.20 -4.15
C GLY A 12 5.34 -13.96 -5.26
N THR A 13 5.21 -14.69 -6.36
CA THR A 13 6.03 -14.54 -7.57
C THR A 13 5.26 -13.93 -8.75
N ASN A 14 3.95 -13.71 -8.64
CA ASN A 14 3.14 -13.23 -9.77
C ASN A 14 3.56 -11.84 -10.27
N ILE A 15 3.98 -10.96 -9.35
CA ILE A 15 4.49 -9.62 -9.69
C ILE A 15 6.02 -9.61 -9.56
N ALA A 16 6.54 -10.08 -8.41
CA ALA A 16 7.97 -9.97 -8.09
C ALA A 16 8.90 -10.84 -8.96
N ALA A 17 8.39 -11.80 -9.74
CA ALA A 17 9.24 -12.53 -10.70
C ALA A 17 9.59 -11.72 -11.95
N THR A 18 8.83 -10.66 -12.24
CA THR A 18 8.98 -9.85 -13.46
C THR A 18 9.27 -8.39 -13.15
N VAL A 19 8.66 -7.85 -12.10
CA VAL A 19 8.80 -6.46 -11.68
C VAL A 19 9.74 -6.37 -10.49
N ASP A 20 10.73 -5.48 -10.58
CA ASP A 20 11.56 -5.12 -9.42
C ASP A 20 10.76 -4.24 -8.45
N VAL A 21 10.03 -4.91 -7.56
CA VAL A 21 9.17 -4.28 -6.55
C VAL A 21 9.92 -3.37 -5.60
N LYS A 22 11.21 -3.63 -5.34
CA LYS A 22 12.04 -2.80 -4.46
C LYS A 22 12.43 -1.50 -5.15
N ALA A 23 12.86 -1.60 -6.41
CA ALA A 23 13.15 -0.41 -7.21
C ALA A 23 11.90 0.47 -7.38
N VAL A 24 10.71 -0.13 -7.53
CA VAL A 24 9.44 0.62 -7.57
C VAL A 24 9.16 1.31 -6.24
N ALA A 25 9.34 0.62 -5.11
CA ALA A 25 9.14 1.21 -3.78
C ALA A 25 10.09 2.40 -3.54
N GLU A 26 11.36 2.25 -3.89
CA GLU A 26 12.38 3.29 -3.78
C GLU A 26 12.04 4.49 -4.68
N ALA A 27 11.72 4.26 -5.95
CA ALA A 27 11.36 5.33 -6.88
C ALA A 27 10.16 6.15 -6.37
N LEU A 28 9.09 5.47 -5.91
CA LEU A 28 7.89 6.15 -5.41
C LEU A 28 8.11 6.86 -4.07
N SER A 29 9.15 6.49 -3.31
CA SER A 29 9.50 7.20 -2.07
C SER A 29 9.97 8.64 -2.31
N HIS A 30 10.38 8.97 -3.54
CA HIS A 30 10.83 10.30 -3.95
C HIS A 30 9.72 11.17 -4.55
N GLU A 31 8.52 10.64 -4.76
CA GLU A 31 7.41 11.39 -5.35
C GLU A 31 6.82 12.43 -4.37
N PRO A 32 6.49 13.65 -4.84
CA PRO A 32 5.92 14.68 -3.99
C PRO A 32 4.65 14.22 -3.26
N GLY A 33 4.66 14.34 -1.93
CA GLY A 33 3.53 13.96 -1.07
C GLY A 33 3.53 12.51 -0.60
N VAL A 34 4.41 11.66 -1.14
CA VAL A 34 4.67 10.33 -0.56
C VAL A 34 5.54 10.50 0.67
N VAL A 35 5.08 9.97 1.80
CA VAL A 35 5.80 10.03 3.09
C VAL A 35 6.18 8.65 3.62
N PHE A 36 5.69 7.60 2.97
CA PHE A 36 5.99 6.21 3.27
C PHE A 36 5.83 5.39 1.98
N SER A 37 6.82 4.55 1.66
CA SER A 37 6.76 3.63 0.52
C SER A 37 7.44 2.32 0.92
N THR A 38 6.78 1.18 0.68
CA THR A 38 7.34 -0.12 1.05
C THR A 38 6.81 -1.23 0.16
N ASP A 39 7.51 -2.36 0.14
CA ASP A 39 7.09 -3.59 -0.52
C ASP A 39 6.79 -4.70 0.50
N TYR A 40 5.81 -5.56 0.19
CA TYR A 40 5.45 -6.69 1.05
C TYR A 40 4.91 -7.88 0.25
N GLN A 41 5.07 -9.08 0.80
CA GLN A 41 4.85 -10.32 0.05
C GLN A 41 3.41 -10.50 -0.42
N TYR A 42 2.44 -10.23 0.47
CA TYR A 42 1.01 -10.33 0.19
C TYR A 42 0.25 -9.20 0.88
N MET A 43 0.05 -8.06 0.20
CA MET A 43 -0.63 -6.91 0.81
C MET A 43 -2.09 -7.20 1.23
N CYS A 44 -2.78 -8.12 0.56
CA CYS A 44 -4.16 -8.47 0.92
C CYS A 44 -4.29 -9.41 2.12
N SER A 45 -3.20 -10.03 2.59
CA SER A 45 -3.23 -10.88 3.78
C SER A 45 -3.53 -10.06 5.03
N GLU A 46 -3.89 -10.71 6.14
CA GLU A 46 -4.10 -10.00 7.40
C GLU A 46 -2.83 -9.28 7.88
N SER A 47 -1.65 -9.87 7.65
CA SER A 47 -0.37 -9.22 7.98
C SER A 47 -0.10 -8.01 7.09
N GLY A 48 -0.38 -8.09 5.78
CA GLY A 48 -0.25 -6.96 4.86
C GLY A 48 -1.23 -5.83 5.18
N GLN A 49 -2.48 -6.16 5.54
CA GLN A 49 -3.45 -5.18 5.99
C GLN A 49 -3.05 -4.54 7.33
N THR A 50 -2.49 -5.32 8.26
CA THR A 50 -1.97 -4.79 9.55
C THR A 50 -0.84 -3.80 9.30
N LEU A 51 0.13 -4.16 8.47
CA LEU A 51 1.22 -3.27 8.06
C LEU A 51 0.69 -1.95 7.49
N MET A 52 -0.33 -2.00 6.62
CA MET A 52 -0.95 -0.80 6.06
C MET A 52 -1.63 0.05 7.15
N ARG A 53 -2.36 -0.57 8.08
CA ARG A 53 -3.05 0.13 9.16
C ARG A 53 -2.07 0.80 10.13
N ASP A 54 -1.00 0.10 10.50
CA ASP A 54 0.04 0.64 11.37
C ASP A 54 0.75 1.81 10.69
N ALA A 55 1.09 1.69 9.41
CA ALA A 55 1.68 2.79 8.64
C ALA A 55 0.74 4.02 8.54
N ILE A 56 -0.58 3.82 8.40
CA ILE A 56 -1.56 4.92 8.43
C ILE A 56 -1.46 5.70 9.75
N ARG A 57 -1.39 5.00 10.89
CA ARG A 57 -1.28 5.63 12.22
C ARG A 57 0.07 6.30 12.42
N GLU A 58 1.16 5.58 12.19
CA GLU A 58 2.53 6.01 12.49
C GLU A 58 2.94 7.21 11.64
N HIS A 59 2.65 7.17 10.34
CA HIS A 59 3.03 8.22 9.41
C HIS A 59 1.96 9.30 9.24
N LYS A 60 0.82 9.17 9.93
CA LYS A 60 -0.35 10.05 9.84
C LYS A 60 -0.76 10.24 8.38
N LEU A 61 -0.95 9.13 7.69
CA LEU A 61 -1.28 9.15 6.28
C LEU A 61 -2.65 9.81 6.07
N THR A 62 -2.81 10.51 4.95
CA THR A 62 -4.10 11.07 4.50
C THR A 62 -4.67 10.33 3.31
N GLY A 63 -3.91 9.39 2.75
CA GLY A 63 -4.31 8.54 1.64
C GLY A 63 -3.32 7.39 1.44
N VAL A 64 -3.75 6.36 0.74
CA VAL A 64 -2.93 5.18 0.43
C VAL A 64 -3.00 4.85 -1.06
N VAL A 65 -1.90 4.33 -1.59
CA VAL A 65 -1.80 3.76 -2.93
C VAL A 65 -1.31 2.33 -2.79
N VAL A 66 -2.02 1.37 -3.37
CA VAL A 66 -1.66 -0.06 -3.29
C VAL A 66 -1.39 -0.59 -4.69
N CYS A 67 -0.12 -0.83 -5.01
CA CYS A 67 0.33 -1.38 -6.28
C CYS A 67 0.29 -2.92 -6.19
N SER A 68 -0.82 -3.51 -6.61
CA SER A 68 -1.10 -4.95 -6.45
C SER A 68 -1.93 -5.49 -7.62
N CYS A 69 -2.84 -6.43 -7.35
CA CYS A 69 -3.78 -7.00 -8.31
C CYS A 69 -4.92 -6.03 -8.71
N SER A 70 -5.81 -6.51 -9.56
CA SER A 70 -6.95 -5.72 -10.05
C SER A 70 -7.83 -5.18 -8.90
N PRO A 71 -8.30 -3.92 -8.97
CA PRO A 71 -9.24 -3.36 -8.00
C PRO A 71 -10.54 -4.18 -7.92
N ARG A 72 -10.95 -4.84 -9.01
CA ARG A 72 -12.11 -5.74 -9.04
C ARG A 72 -12.04 -6.87 -8.02
N MET A 73 -10.84 -7.22 -7.55
CA MET A 73 -10.62 -8.31 -6.61
C MET A 73 -10.48 -7.80 -5.17
N HIS A 74 -9.66 -6.78 -4.93
CA HIS A 74 -9.25 -6.38 -3.57
C HIS A 74 -9.48 -4.90 -3.20
N GLU A 75 -10.11 -4.09 -4.05
CA GLU A 75 -10.42 -2.70 -3.72
C GLU A 75 -11.25 -2.60 -2.43
N ALA A 76 -12.31 -3.41 -2.30
CA ALA A 76 -13.13 -3.44 -1.10
C ALA A 76 -12.35 -3.88 0.16
N THR A 77 -11.36 -4.76 0.01
CA THR A 77 -10.51 -5.21 1.11
C THR A 77 -9.63 -4.06 1.62
N PHE A 78 -8.94 -3.36 0.71
CA PHE A 78 -8.06 -2.26 1.08
C PHE A 78 -8.85 -1.04 1.60
N ARG A 79 -9.99 -0.72 1.00
CA ARG A 79 -10.90 0.33 1.49
C ARG A 79 -11.32 0.07 2.94
N LYS A 80 -11.79 -1.13 3.24
CA LYS A 80 -12.19 -1.50 4.62
C LYS A 80 -11.03 -1.43 5.59
N ALA A 81 -9.82 -1.82 5.17
CA ALA A 81 -8.64 -1.74 6.02
C ALA A 81 -8.23 -0.29 6.29
N ALA A 82 -8.28 0.60 5.30
CA ALA A 82 -8.00 2.02 5.46
C ALA A 82 -9.08 2.75 6.30
N GLU A 83 -10.35 2.42 6.07
CA GLU A 83 -11.51 2.98 6.79
C GLU A 83 -11.47 2.66 8.29
N LYS A 84 -10.98 1.46 8.68
CA LYS A 84 -10.75 1.10 10.08
C LYS A 84 -9.78 2.05 10.81
N GLU A 85 -8.94 2.75 10.05
CA GLU A 85 -8.00 3.75 10.57
C GLU A 85 -8.47 5.18 10.36
N GLY A 86 -9.74 5.37 10.00
CA GLY A 86 -10.37 6.68 9.86
C GLY A 86 -10.08 7.37 8.53
N LEU A 87 -9.47 6.69 7.56
CA LEU A 87 -9.34 7.24 6.20
C LEU A 87 -10.68 7.17 5.46
N ASN A 88 -10.94 8.19 4.64
CA ASN A 88 -12.01 8.11 3.65
C ASN A 88 -11.69 6.97 2.66
N PRO A 89 -12.64 6.06 2.37
CA PRO A 89 -12.42 4.99 1.41
C PRO A 89 -12.31 5.44 -0.06
N TYR A 90 -12.50 6.73 -0.37
CA TYR A 90 -12.41 7.31 -1.72
C TYR A 90 -11.25 8.29 -1.87
#